data_AF-A0A7S1F5I5-F1
#
_entry.id   AF-A0A7S1F5I5-F1
#
_cell.length_a   1.000
_cell.length_b   1.000
_cell.length_c   1.000
_cell.angle_alpha   90.00
_cell.angle_beta   90.00
_cell.angle_gamma   90.00
#
_symmetry.space_group_name_H-M   'P 1'
#
loop_
_entity.id
_entity.type
_entity.pdbx_description
1 polymer ?
#
loop_
_entity_poly.entity_id
_entity_poly.type
_entity_poly.pdbx_seq_one_letter_code
_entity_poly.pdbx_strand_id
1 'polypeptide(L)'
;DARVTYRHRVSALLKTLAHCDVTDILLWVAFVYCVITTLFVHSSSFLATLFFGCALFRIHILGNLKEQLDKFQKENDQFRRGNAQLKASVDNMHQENINLQVANGKLSTSIGQLEEVRVALETFAASTGNDIQHLMASLGNSIQEQRTIQKNSQEIQSRTKLLALQQEKAMLMNLFFQIQNQNDEKGLSTEEFDTFLDMLPREGRERMHGKLDNFASNDLDGDNIISMKEFKRVIIESAEIICGARDDRYNLEMTEP
;
A
#
# COMPACT_ATOMS: atom_id res chain seq x y z
N ASP A 1 10.85 89.35 11.28
CA ASP A 1 10.01 88.82 12.38
C ASP A 1 10.40 87.47 12.98
N ALA A 2 10.56 86.39 12.21
CA ALA A 2 10.75 85.04 12.80
C ALA A 2 11.92 84.90 13.81
N ARG A 3 13.03 85.65 13.64
CA ARG A 3 14.18 85.62 14.57
C ARG A 3 13.89 86.27 15.92
N VAL A 4 13.00 87.27 15.96
CA VAL A 4 12.62 87.97 17.20
C VAL A 4 11.67 87.09 18.00
N THR A 5 10.71 86.44 17.32
CA THR A 5 9.81 85.46 17.94
C THR A 5 10.55 84.24 18.49
N TYR A 6 11.59 83.77 17.79
CA TYR A 6 12.46 82.68 18.29
C TYR A 6 13.24 83.09 19.53
N ARG A 7 13.87 84.28 19.53
CA ARG A 7 14.59 84.80 20.71
C ARG A 7 13.67 84.99 21.92
N HIS A 8 12.44 85.45 21.71
CA HIS A 8 11.47 85.60 22.80
C HIS A 8 11.02 84.25 23.37
N ARG A 9 10.78 83.23 22.53
CA ARG A 9 10.43 81.88 22.99
C ARG A 9 11.58 81.20 23.73
N VAL A 10 12.80 81.35 23.25
CA VAL A 10 14.01 80.81 23.92
C VAL A 10 14.26 81.54 25.25
N SER A 11 14.08 82.85 25.30
CA SER A 11 14.21 83.62 26.56
C SER A 11 13.12 83.26 27.57
N ALA A 12 11.89 82.99 27.12
CA ALA A 12 10.80 82.54 27.99
C ALA A 12 11.10 81.15 28.56
N LEU A 13 11.58 80.21 27.73
CA LEU A 13 11.99 78.88 28.16
C LEU A 13 13.19 78.90 29.13
N LEU A 14 14.16 79.80 28.91
CA LEU A 14 15.30 80.00 29.81
C LEU A 14 14.87 80.59 31.16
N LYS A 15 13.89 81.49 31.19
CA LYS A 15 13.34 82.03 32.46
C LYS A 15 12.54 80.98 33.23
N THR A 16 11.79 80.13 32.55
CA THR A 16 11.10 79.01 33.21
C THR A 16 12.09 77.96 33.72
N LEU A 17 13.22 77.74 33.05
CA LEU A 17 14.31 76.89 33.55
C LEU A 17 15.03 77.49 34.76
N ALA A 18 15.18 78.82 34.81
CA ALA A 18 15.88 79.52 35.90
C ALA A 18 15.08 79.61 37.22
N HIS A 19 13.81 79.15 37.24
CA HIS A 19 12.99 79.03 38.45
C HIS A 19 12.70 77.57 38.82
N CYS A 20 13.31 76.62 38.11
CA CYS A 20 13.20 75.20 38.41
C CYS A 20 14.23 74.88 39.50
N ASP A 21 13.75 74.52 40.68
CA ASP A 21 14.61 74.13 41.79
C ASP A 21 15.35 72.83 41.42
N VAL A 22 16.60 72.68 41.84
CA VAL A 22 17.45 71.52 41.45
C VAL A 22 16.79 70.19 41.87
N THR A 23 16.00 70.25 42.93
CA THR A 23 15.16 69.17 43.46
C THR A 23 14.09 68.71 42.45
N ASP A 24 13.45 69.63 41.72
CA ASP A 24 12.44 69.28 40.71
C ASP A 24 13.06 68.59 39.50
N ILE A 25 14.25 69.03 39.08
CA ILE A 25 14.99 68.40 37.96
C ILE A 25 15.39 66.97 38.35
N LEU A 26 15.92 66.77 39.56
CA LEU A 26 16.27 65.45 40.06
C LEU A 26 15.05 64.52 40.17
N LEU A 27 13.91 65.06 40.58
CA LEU A 27 12.66 64.30 40.71
C LEU A 27 12.13 63.86 39.33
N TRP A 28 12.22 64.74 38.32
CA TRP A 28 11.88 64.39 36.94
C TRP A 28 12.81 63.33 36.35
N VAL A 29 14.12 63.43 36.59
CA VAL A 29 15.09 62.41 36.13
C VAL A 29 14.83 61.06 36.79
N ALA A 30 14.56 61.04 38.10
CA ALA A 30 14.21 59.82 38.83
C ALA A 30 12.90 59.20 38.33
N PHE A 31 11.89 60.03 38.03
CA PHE A 31 10.62 59.58 37.46
C PHE A 31 10.82 58.94 36.07
N VAL A 32 11.54 59.62 35.17
CA VAL A 32 11.84 59.09 33.83
C VAL A 32 12.64 57.79 33.91
N TYR A 33 13.65 57.72 34.80
CA TYR A 33 14.42 56.50 35.02
C TYR A 33 13.53 55.34 35.51
N CYS A 34 12.62 55.60 36.45
CA CYS A 34 11.67 54.61 36.95
C CYS A 34 10.69 54.11 35.87
N VAL A 35 10.21 55.00 35.01
CA VAL A 35 9.33 54.64 33.87
C VAL A 35 10.10 53.79 32.85
N ILE A 36 11.34 54.15 32.54
CA ILE A 36 12.18 53.38 31.60
C ILE A 36 12.49 51.98 32.15
N THR A 37 12.87 51.87 33.43
CA THR A 37 13.20 50.56 34.03
C THR A 37 11.97 49.66 34.14
N THR A 38 10.80 50.22 34.49
CA THR A 38 9.55 49.44 34.53
C THR A 38 9.09 48.97 33.15
N LEU A 39 9.23 49.79 32.11
CA LEU A 39 8.97 49.41 30.71
C LEU A 39 9.95 48.34 30.22
N PHE A 40 11.22 48.45 30.56
CA PHE A 40 12.24 47.45 30.18
C PHE A 40 11.98 46.11 30.88
N VAL A 41 11.63 46.12 32.17
CA VAL A 41 11.27 44.90 32.90
C VAL A 41 10.00 44.26 32.33
N HIS A 42 8.94 45.04 32.05
CA HIS A 42 7.70 44.50 31.47
C HIS A 42 7.87 43.95 30.05
N SER A 43 8.69 44.60 29.22
CA SER A 43 8.98 44.10 27.87
C SER A 43 9.81 42.82 27.92
N SER A 44 10.79 42.74 28.82
CA SER A 44 11.61 41.54 28.99
C SER A 44 10.80 40.33 29.50
N SER A 45 9.90 40.52 30.47
CA SER A 45 9.03 39.45 30.98
C SER A 45 7.97 39.01 29.96
N PHE A 46 7.43 39.94 29.17
CA PHE A 46 6.51 39.61 28.08
C PHE A 46 7.19 38.76 27.00
N LEU A 47 8.39 39.15 26.57
CA LEU A 47 9.16 38.39 25.58
C LEU A 47 9.51 36.99 26.10
N ALA A 48 9.96 36.87 27.35
CA ALA A 48 10.24 35.57 27.95
C ALA A 48 9.01 34.65 27.97
N THR A 49 7.84 35.19 28.32
CA THR A 49 6.57 34.44 28.32
C THR A 49 6.16 34.03 26.91
N LEU A 50 6.35 34.90 25.92
CA LEU A 50 6.10 34.59 24.50
C LEU A 50 7.00 33.44 24.03
N PHE A 51 8.31 33.51 24.30
CA PHE A 51 9.26 32.45 23.94
C PHE A 51 8.91 31.12 24.62
N PHE A 52 8.53 31.15 25.90
CA PHE A 52 8.12 29.95 26.62
C PHE A 52 6.83 29.36 26.02
N GLY A 53 5.86 30.20 25.66
CA GLY A 53 4.64 29.78 24.97
C GLY A 53 4.91 29.15 23.61
N CYS A 54 5.78 29.77 22.78
CA CYS A 54 6.20 29.21 21.50
C CYS A 54 6.95 27.87 21.66
N ALA A 55 7.79 27.74 22.69
CA ALA A 55 8.50 26.50 22.98
C ALA A 55 7.54 25.37 23.38
N LEU A 56 6.59 25.64 24.29
CA LEU A 56 5.57 24.67 24.70
C LEU A 56 4.66 24.27 23.53
N PHE A 57 4.25 25.23 22.70
CA PHE A 57 3.45 24.96 21.50
C PHE A 57 4.21 24.06 20.50
N ARG A 58 5.50 24.34 20.28
CA ARG A 58 6.35 23.52 19.41
C ARG A 58 6.53 22.10 19.96
N ILE A 59 6.75 21.95 21.27
CA ILE A 59 6.84 20.64 21.92
C ILE A 59 5.53 19.86 21.76
N HIS A 60 4.38 20.52 21.90
CA HIS A 60 3.07 19.90 21.73
C HIS A 60 2.86 19.40 20.29
N ILE A 61 3.17 20.22 19.28
CA ILE A 61 3.09 19.82 17.86
C ILE A 61 4.03 18.65 17.57
N LEU A 62 5.30 18.73 18.00
CA LEU A 62 6.27 17.67 17.79
C LEU A 62 5.87 16.37 18.49
N GLY A 63 5.26 16.45 19.67
CA GLY A 63 4.73 15.30 20.40
C GLY A 63 3.59 14.62 19.62
N ASN A 64 2.62 15.40 19.13
CA ASN A 64 1.51 14.86 18.35
C ASN A 64 1.98 14.27 17.01
N LEU A 65 2.92 14.92 16.32
CA LEU A 65 3.54 14.36 15.11
C LEU A 65 4.26 13.04 15.39
N LYS A 66 4.99 12.97 16.50
CA LYS A 66 5.69 11.73 16.90
C LYS A 66 4.70 10.61 17.17
N GLU A 67 3.61 10.89 17.89
CA GLU A 67 2.56 9.89 18.15
C GLU A 67 1.90 9.39 16.87
N GLN A 68 1.64 10.30 15.92
CA GLN A 68 1.11 9.92 14.60
C GLN A 68 2.12 9.08 13.81
N LEU A 69 3.40 9.45 13.84
CA LEU A 69 4.47 8.69 13.17
C LEU A 69 4.60 7.29 13.77
N ASP A 70 4.61 7.15 15.10
CA ASP A 70 4.66 5.86 15.79
C ASP A 70 3.42 5.00 15.43
N LYS A 71 2.25 5.62 15.31
CA LYS A 71 1.02 4.93 14.88
C LYS A 71 1.13 4.44 13.43
N PHE A 72 1.56 5.28 12.51
CA PHE A 72 1.76 4.90 11.11
C PHE A 72 2.83 3.82 10.95
N GLN A 73 3.92 3.90 11.72
CA GLN A 73 4.96 2.86 11.73
C GLN A 73 4.39 1.52 12.20
N LYS A 74 3.58 1.52 13.27
CA LYS A 74 2.91 0.32 13.76
C LYS A 74 1.91 -0.26 12.77
N GLU A 75 1.13 0.59 12.09
CA GLU A 75 0.22 0.16 11.02
C GLU A 75 1.00 -0.43 9.84
N ASN A 76 2.11 0.20 9.43
CA ASN A 76 2.97 -0.32 8.37
C ASN A 76 3.57 -1.69 8.75
N ASP A 77 4.02 -1.88 9.99
CA ASP A 77 4.48 -3.19 10.49
C ASP A 77 3.38 -4.25 10.52
N GLN A 78 2.12 -3.86 10.75
CA GLN A 78 0.98 -4.76 10.63
C GLN A 78 0.72 -5.13 9.16
N PHE A 79 0.74 -4.17 8.26
CA PHE A 79 0.60 -4.41 6.82
C PHE A 79 1.72 -5.30 6.28
N ARG A 80 2.98 -5.07 6.69
CA ARG A 80 4.12 -5.93 6.32
C ARG A 80 3.91 -7.38 6.75
N ARG A 81 3.44 -7.59 7.99
CA ARG A 81 3.14 -8.93 8.50
C ARG A 81 1.95 -9.56 7.76
N GLY A 82 0.91 -8.79 7.49
CA GLY A 82 -0.24 -9.24 6.69
C GLY A 82 0.16 -9.64 5.27
N ASN A 83 0.99 -8.84 4.60
CA ASN A 83 1.52 -9.16 3.27
C ASN A 83 2.40 -10.41 3.29
N ALA A 84 3.24 -10.59 4.33
CA ALA A 84 4.03 -11.82 4.47
C ALA A 84 3.15 -13.07 4.68
N GLN A 85 2.06 -12.96 5.46
CA GLN A 85 1.10 -14.05 5.64
C GLN A 85 0.34 -14.35 4.35
N LEU A 86 -0.10 -13.32 3.63
CA LEU A 86 -0.77 -13.46 2.35
C LEU A 86 0.14 -14.13 1.33
N LYS A 87 1.42 -13.75 1.29
CA LYS A 87 2.46 -14.38 0.49
C LYS A 87 2.57 -15.89 0.79
N ALA A 88 2.70 -16.26 2.07
CA ALA A 88 2.74 -17.66 2.46
C ALA A 88 1.46 -18.43 2.08
N SER A 89 0.29 -17.79 2.17
CA SER A 89 -0.99 -18.40 1.78
C SER A 89 -1.07 -18.64 0.27
N VAL A 90 -0.60 -17.69 -0.54
CA VAL A 90 -0.56 -17.81 -2.01
C VAL A 90 0.39 -18.93 -2.42
N ASP A 91 1.59 -18.98 -1.84
CA ASP A 91 2.57 -20.03 -2.13
C ASP A 91 1.99 -21.42 -1.77
N ASN A 92 1.29 -21.53 -0.64
CA ASN A 92 0.65 -22.79 -0.24
C ASN A 92 -0.49 -23.20 -1.19
N MET A 93 -1.37 -22.25 -1.57
CA MET A 93 -2.44 -22.52 -2.54
C MET A 93 -1.88 -22.92 -3.91
N HIS A 94 -0.75 -22.33 -4.32
CA HIS A 94 -0.09 -22.71 -5.56
C HIS A 94 0.42 -24.15 -5.49
N GLN A 95 1.08 -24.53 -4.40
CA GLN A 95 1.54 -25.89 -4.18
C GLN A 95 0.39 -26.90 -4.15
N GLU A 96 -0.74 -26.55 -3.52
CA GLU A 96 -1.95 -27.37 -3.54
C GLU A 96 -2.51 -27.54 -4.95
N ASN A 97 -2.49 -26.48 -5.77
CA ASN A 97 -2.95 -26.55 -7.17
C ASN A 97 -2.06 -27.49 -8.01
N ILE A 98 -0.74 -27.41 -7.85
CA ILE A 98 0.20 -28.34 -8.50
C ILE A 98 -0.08 -29.79 -8.07
N ASN A 99 -0.29 -30.02 -6.77
CA ASN A 99 -0.60 -31.34 -6.25
C ASN A 99 -1.93 -31.89 -6.81
N LEU A 100 -2.96 -31.04 -6.89
CA LEU A 100 -4.25 -31.39 -7.50
C LEU A 100 -4.09 -31.71 -8.99
N GLN A 101 -3.29 -30.95 -9.73
CA GLN A 101 -3.03 -31.21 -11.15
C GLN A 101 -2.34 -32.57 -11.35
N VAL A 102 -1.35 -32.90 -10.53
CA VAL A 102 -0.67 -34.20 -10.55
C VAL A 102 -1.64 -35.33 -10.19
N ALA A 103 -2.47 -35.16 -9.17
CA ALA A 103 -3.48 -36.15 -8.78
C ALA A 103 -4.50 -36.37 -9.90
N ASN A 104 -4.95 -35.30 -10.57
CA ASN A 104 -5.88 -35.38 -11.69
C ASN A 104 -5.25 -36.09 -12.90
N GLY A 105 -3.97 -35.84 -13.18
CA GLY A 105 -3.20 -36.57 -14.20
C GLY A 105 -3.10 -38.08 -13.92
N LYS A 106 -2.85 -38.45 -12.65
CA LYS A 106 -2.86 -39.86 -12.21
C LYS A 106 -4.25 -40.48 -12.38
N LEU A 107 -5.30 -39.78 -11.95
CA LEU A 107 -6.68 -40.25 -12.08
C LEU A 107 -7.06 -40.48 -13.55
N SER A 108 -6.68 -39.56 -14.43
CA SER A 108 -6.88 -39.69 -15.88
C SER A 108 -6.16 -40.91 -16.46
N THR A 109 -4.95 -41.18 -15.99
CA THR A 109 -4.17 -42.37 -16.42
C THR A 109 -4.85 -43.66 -15.95
N SER A 110 -5.29 -43.71 -14.69
CA SER A 110 -6.02 -44.85 -14.14
C SER A 110 -7.35 -45.10 -14.85
N ILE A 111 -8.09 -44.05 -15.20
CA ILE A 111 -9.32 -44.17 -16.03
C ILE A 111 -8.98 -44.78 -17.40
N GLY A 112 -7.89 -44.34 -18.03
CA GLY A 112 -7.43 -44.92 -19.31
C GLY A 112 -7.13 -46.41 -19.19
N GLN A 113 -6.39 -46.81 -18.16
CA GLN A 113 -6.08 -48.22 -17.90
C GLN A 113 -7.33 -49.05 -17.59
N LEU A 114 -8.28 -48.51 -16.80
CA LEU A 114 -9.54 -49.19 -16.50
C LEU A 114 -10.42 -49.34 -17.75
N GLU A 115 -10.42 -48.37 -18.65
CA GLU A 115 -11.13 -48.47 -19.93
C GLU A 115 -10.50 -49.55 -20.82
N GLU A 116 -9.17 -49.64 -20.88
CA GLU A 116 -8.48 -50.72 -21.61
C GLU A 116 -8.84 -52.10 -21.04
N VAL A 117 -8.82 -52.25 -19.71
CA VAL A 117 -9.23 -53.48 -19.03
C VAL A 117 -10.69 -53.78 -19.34
N ARG A 118 -11.58 -52.78 -19.29
CA ARG A 118 -13.00 -52.95 -19.65
C ARG A 118 -13.15 -53.51 -21.06
N VAL A 119 -12.50 -52.90 -22.06
CA VAL A 119 -12.61 -53.33 -23.47
C VAL A 119 -12.09 -54.76 -23.66
N ALA A 120 -10.95 -55.10 -23.06
CA ALA A 120 -10.39 -56.44 -23.13
C ALA A 120 -11.35 -57.49 -22.54
N LEU A 121 -11.97 -57.14 -21.42
CA LEU A 121 -12.83 -58.01 -20.64
C LEU A 121 -14.23 -58.10 -21.30
N GLU A 122 -14.69 -57.08 -22.04
CA GLU A 122 -15.90 -57.11 -22.89
C GLU A 122 -15.70 -58.07 -24.07
N THR A 123 -14.52 -58.04 -24.68
CA THR A 123 -14.12 -58.97 -25.75
C THR A 123 -14.09 -60.42 -25.24
N PHE A 124 -13.66 -60.63 -24.00
CA PHE A 124 -13.63 -61.94 -23.35
C PHE A 124 -15.01 -62.43 -22.87
N ALA A 125 -15.88 -61.51 -22.42
CA ALA A 125 -17.27 -61.81 -22.03
C ALA A 125 -18.11 -62.25 -23.23
N ALA A 126 -17.91 -61.61 -24.38
CA ALA A 126 -18.55 -61.99 -25.64
C ALA A 126 -18.20 -63.43 -26.06
N SER A 127 -17.08 -63.97 -25.57
CA SER A 127 -16.64 -65.34 -25.84
C SER A 127 -16.95 -66.34 -24.71
N THR A 128 -17.30 -65.90 -23.50
CA THR A 128 -17.47 -66.78 -22.31
C THR A 128 -18.66 -66.31 -21.45
N GLY A 129 -19.73 -67.10 -21.39
CA GLY A 129 -21.05 -66.67 -20.90
C GLY A 129 -21.21 -66.39 -19.38
N ASN A 130 -22.15 -65.47 -19.13
CA ASN A 130 -22.95 -65.12 -17.92
C ASN A 130 -22.30 -64.48 -16.68
N ASP A 131 -21.16 -64.91 -16.13
CA ASP A 131 -20.67 -64.31 -14.85
C ASP A 131 -19.94 -62.96 -15.02
N ILE A 132 -19.45 -62.67 -16.22
CA ILE A 132 -18.69 -61.45 -16.51
C ILE A 132 -19.58 -60.21 -16.62
N GLN A 133 -20.87 -60.36 -16.92
CA GLN A 133 -21.79 -59.23 -17.08
C GLN A 133 -21.96 -58.42 -15.79
N HIS A 134 -21.96 -59.06 -14.62
CA HIS A 134 -22.09 -58.35 -13.36
C HIS A 134 -20.81 -57.58 -12.98
N LEU A 135 -19.63 -58.17 -13.24
CA LEU A 135 -18.34 -57.48 -13.08
C LEU A 135 -18.22 -56.29 -14.03
N MET A 136 -18.72 -56.43 -15.27
CA MET A 136 -18.78 -55.35 -16.24
C MET A 136 -19.65 -54.18 -15.82
N ALA A 137 -20.85 -54.48 -15.32
CA ALA A 137 -21.74 -53.44 -14.80
C ALA A 137 -21.08 -52.69 -13.62
N SER A 138 -20.40 -53.41 -12.73
CA SER A 138 -19.68 -52.81 -11.60
C SER A 138 -18.48 -51.95 -12.06
N LEU A 139 -17.69 -52.43 -13.02
CA LEU A 139 -16.55 -51.68 -13.58
C LEU A 139 -17.01 -50.43 -14.34
N GLY A 140 -18.07 -50.55 -15.14
CA GLY A 140 -18.68 -49.42 -15.85
C GLY A 140 -19.20 -48.35 -14.90
N ASN A 141 -19.86 -48.74 -13.80
CA ASN A 141 -20.28 -47.81 -12.76
C ASN A 141 -19.07 -47.13 -12.08
N SER A 142 -18.00 -47.88 -11.80
CA SER A 142 -16.77 -47.31 -11.22
C SER A 142 -16.07 -46.32 -12.15
N ILE A 143 -15.97 -46.61 -13.45
CA ILE A 143 -15.43 -45.68 -14.46
C ILE A 143 -16.29 -44.42 -14.54
N GLN A 144 -17.62 -44.56 -14.50
CA GLN A 144 -18.53 -43.40 -14.54
C GLN A 144 -18.40 -42.52 -13.29
N GLU A 145 -18.24 -43.13 -12.11
CA GLU A 145 -17.96 -42.41 -10.87
C GLU A 145 -16.61 -41.69 -10.93
N GLN A 146 -15.56 -42.36 -11.42
CA GLN A 146 -14.25 -41.75 -11.60
C GLN A 146 -14.25 -40.60 -12.62
N ARG A 147 -15.01 -40.71 -13.73
CA ARG A 147 -15.22 -39.61 -14.68
C ARG A 147 -15.93 -38.42 -14.03
N THR A 148 -16.90 -38.69 -13.15
CA THR A 148 -17.59 -37.64 -12.38
C THR A 148 -16.62 -36.95 -11.42
N ILE A 149 -15.79 -37.72 -10.71
CA ILE A 149 -14.73 -37.20 -9.82
C ILE A 149 -13.71 -36.38 -10.63
N GLN A 150 -13.31 -36.84 -11.81
CA GLN A 150 -12.40 -36.12 -12.70
C GLN A 150 -12.98 -34.76 -13.11
N LYS A 151 -14.25 -34.74 -13.54
CA LYS A 151 -14.93 -33.50 -13.93
C LYS A 151 -15.03 -32.53 -12.74
N ASN A 152 -15.43 -33.01 -11.57
CA ASN A 152 -15.50 -32.19 -10.36
C ASN A 152 -14.10 -31.69 -9.95
N SER A 153 -13.06 -32.52 -10.08
CA SER A 153 -11.68 -32.13 -9.78
C SER A 153 -11.16 -31.06 -10.73
N GLN A 154 -11.50 -31.13 -12.02
CA GLN A 154 -11.18 -30.06 -12.99
C GLN A 154 -11.90 -28.75 -12.67
N GLU A 155 -13.16 -28.82 -12.23
CA GLU A 155 -13.90 -27.64 -11.81
C GLU A 155 -13.33 -27.03 -10.53
N ILE A 156 -12.96 -27.85 -9.54
CA ILE A 156 -12.28 -27.37 -8.33
C ILE A 156 -10.95 -26.74 -8.72
N GLN A 157 -10.18 -27.36 -9.60
CA GLN A 157 -8.90 -26.82 -10.05
C GLN A 157 -9.06 -25.44 -10.73
N SER A 158 -10.09 -25.26 -11.57
CA SER A 158 -10.34 -23.98 -12.24
C SER A 158 -10.78 -22.91 -11.23
N ARG A 159 -11.63 -23.25 -10.26
CA ARG A 159 -12.02 -22.35 -9.17
C ARG A 159 -10.84 -21.98 -8.26
N THR A 160 -9.99 -22.94 -7.90
CA THR A 160 -8.78 -22.71 -7.10
C THR A 160 -7.80 -21.82 -7.84
N LYS A 161 -7.64 -22.01 -9.15
CA LYS A 161 -6.81 -21.13 -10.00
C LYS A 161 -7.34 -19.69 -10.00
N LEU A 162 -8.65 -19.51 -10.15
CA LEU A 162 -9.30 -18.20 -10.07
C LEU A 162 -9.07 -17.53 -8.71
N LEU A 163 -9.26 -18.26 -7.61
CA LEU A 163 -9.02 -17.73 -6.26
C LEU A 163 -7.56 -17.35 -6.03
N ALA A 164 -6.61 -18.18 -6.49
CA ALA A 164 -5.19 -17.88 -6.40
C ALA A 164 -4.84 -16.58 -7.14
N LEU A 165 -5.43 -16.36 -8.33
CA LEU A 165 -5.24 -15.12 -9.10
C LEU A 165 -5.82 -13.90 -8.39
N GLN A 166 -7.01 -14.01 -7.80
CA GLN A 166 -7.60 -12.91 -7.03
C GLN A 166 -6.73 -12.55 -5.82
N GLN A 167 -6.16 -13.55 -5.13
CA GLN A 167 -5.23 -13.33 -4.03
C GLN A 167 -3.91 -12.73 -4.50
N GLU A 168 -3.35 -13.19 -5.62
CA GLU A 168 -2.13 -12.63 -6.22
C GLU A 168 -2.35 -11.17 -6.61
N LYS A 169 -3.47 -10.86 -7.27
CA LYS A 169 -3.88 -9.47 -7.58
C LYS A 169 -3.98 -8.63 -6.31
N ALA A 170 -4.63 -9.12 -5.26
CA ALA A 170 -4.74 -8.40 -4.00
C ALA A 170 -3.36 -8.15 -3.36
N MET A 171 -2.47 -9.14 -3.38
CA MET A 171 -1.10 -9.00 -2.89
C MET A 171 -0.33 -7.92 -3.67
N LEU A 172 -0.36 -7.97 -5.00
CA LEU A 172 0.32 -7.03 -5.88
C LEU A 172 -0.19 -5.60 -5.68
N MET A 173 -1.51 -5.44 -5.58
CA MET A 173 -2.14 -4.15 -5.29
C MET A 173 -1.75 -3.63 -3.90
N ASN A 174 -1.75 -4.50 -2.88
CA ASN A 174 -1.34 -4.10 -1.53
C ASN A 174 0.14 -3.69 -1.47
N LEU A 175 1.02 -4.40 -2.18
CA LEU A 175 2.44 -4.02 -2.31
C LEU A 175 2.60 -2.68 -3.02
N PHE A 176 1.85 -2.45 -4.09
CA PHE A 176 1.84 -1.17 -4.80
C PHE A 176 1.37 -0.02 -3.90
N PHE A 177 0.31 -0.20 -3.11
CA PHE A 177 -0.12 0.79 -2.11
C PHE A 177 0.90 1.00 -1.00
N GLN A 178 1.55 -0.06 -0.56
CA GLN A 178 2.56 0.04 0.48
C GLN A 178 3.78 0.85 0.04
N ILE A 179 4.16 0.77 -1.23
CA ILE A 179 5.34 1.46 -1.74
C ILE A 179 5.00 2.89 -2.17
N GLN A 180 3.89 3.11 -2.89
CA GLN A 180 3.52 4.47 -3.31
C GLN A 180 3.30 5.42 -2.12
N ASN A 181 2.85 4.89 -0.97
CA ASN A 181 2.59 5.70 0.22
C ASN A 181 3.86 6.04 1.00
N GLN A 182 5.05 5.66 0.53
CA GLN A 182 6.32 6.04 1.17
C GLN A 182 6.71 7.48 0.82
N ASN A 183 6.31 7.92 -0.37
CA ASN A 183 6.53 9.27 -0.86
C ASN A 183 5.17 9.98 -0.99
N ASP A 184 5.14 11.32 -0.91
CA ASP A 184 3.90 12.09 -1.12
C ASP A 184 3.44 12.10 -2.60
N GLU A 185 4.13 11.36 -3.47
CA GLU A 185 3.86 11.25 -4.90
C GLU A 185 2.96 10.04 -5.19
N LYS A 186 1.94 10.25 -6.02
CA LYS A 186 1.00 9.19 -6.39
C LYS A 186 1.56 8.35 -7.54
N GLY A 187 2.02 7.15 -7.22
CA GLY A 187 2.49 6.16 -8.20
C GLY A 187 3.80 5.53 -7.73
N LEU A 188 4.49 4.84 -8.63
CA LEU A 188 5.82 4.32 -8.36
C LEU A 188 6.83 5.02 -9.25
N SER A 189 7.79 5.69 -8.65
CA SER A 189 9.03 6.10 -9.31
C SER A 189 9.88 4.88 -9.70
N THR A 190 10.93 5.10 -10.49
CA THR A 190 11.83 4.01 -10.93
C THR A 190 12.45 3.24 -9.76
N GLU A 191 12.89 3.93 -8.71
CA GLU A 191 13.51 3.31 -7.53
C GLU A 191 12.51 2.52 -6.68
N GLU A 192 11.28 3.03 -6.58
CA GLU A 192 10.15 2.36 -5.91
C GLU A 192 9.69 1.13 -6.67
N PHE A 193 9.73 1.19 -8.01
CA PHE A 193 9.42 0.05 -8.86
C PHE A 193 10.44 -1.08 -8.71
N ASP A 194 11.74 -0.78 -8.66
CA ASP A 194 12.77 -1.79 -8.37
C ASP A 194 12.56 -2.41 -6.97
N THR A 195 12.24 -1.58 -5.98
CA THR A 195 11.89 -2.05 -4.63
C THR A 195 10.66 -2.96 -4.65
N PHE A 196 9.65 -2.61 -5.46
CA PHE A 196 8.46 -3.45 -5.66
C PHE A 196 8.84 -4.82 -6.22
N LEU A 197 9.66 -4.87 -7.28
CA LEU A 197 10.13 -6.13 -7.87
C LEU A 197 10.89 -6.97 -6.86
N ASP A 198 11.71 -6.34 -6.02
CA ASP A 198 12.47 -7.00 -4.97
C ASP A 198 11.59 -7.65 -3.88
N MET A 199 10.44 -7.04 -3.59
CA MET A 199 9.49 -7.58 -2.61
C MET A 199 8.62 -8.72 -3.15
N LEU A 200 8.54 -8.88 -4.47
CA LEU A 200 7.73 -9.94 -5.09
C LEU A 200 8.19 -11.35 -4.64
N PRO A 201 7.25 -12.30 -4.47
CA PRO A 201 7.58 -13.72 -4.38
C PRO A 201 8.35 -14.17 -5.62
N ARG A 202 9.28 -15.11 -5.46
CA ARG A 202 10.11 -15.61 -6.57
C ARG A 202 9.26 -16.10 -7.73
N GLU A 203 8.19 -16.82 -7.43
CA GLU A 203 7.23 -17.33 -8.42
C GLU A 203 6.43 -16.22 -9.10
N GLY A 204 6.03 -15.17 -8.36
CA GLY A 204 5.36 -13.99 -8.94
C GLY A 204 6.30 -13.22 -9.87
N ARG A 205 7.59 -13.14 -9.53
CA ARG A 205 8.62 -12.54 -10.39
C ARG A 205 8.86 -13.38 -11.64
N GLU A 206 8.96 -14.70 -11.51
CA GLU A 206 9.10 -15.63 -12.63
C GLU A 206 7.87 -15.57 -13.57
N ARG A 207 6.65 -15.46 -13.02
CA ARG A 207 5.41 -15.36 -13.81
C ARG A 207 5.23 -14.01 -14.50
N MET A 208 5.72 -12.93 -13.90
CA MET A 208 5.64 -11.58 -14.48
C MET A 208 6.90 -11.17 -15.24
N HIS A 209 7.84 -12.10 -15.39
CA HIS A 209 9.07 -11.94 -16.15
C HIS A 209 8.72 -11.58 -17.61
N GLY A 210 9.33 -10.51 -18.11
CA GLY A 210 9.12 -9.95 -19.44
C GLY A 210 8.03 -8.87 -19.52
N LYS A 211 7.16 -8.75 -18.51
CA LYS A 211 6.13 -7.70 -18.42
C LYS A 211 6.49 -6.62 -17.41
N LEU A 212 7.01 -7.02 -16.25
CA LEU A 212 7.43 -6.11 -15.19
C LEU A 212 8.95 -5.88 -15.13
N ASP A 213 9.71 -6.40 -16.10
CA ASP A 213 11.18 -6.37 -16.02
C ASP A 213 11.77 -4.96 -16.18
N ASN A 214 11.09 -4.07 -16.90
CA ASN A 214 11.59 -2.73 -17.19
C ASN A 214 10.55 -1.67 -16.84
N PHE A 215 11.00 -0.63 -16.13
CA PHE A 215 10.17 0.53 -15.80
C PHE A 215 9.59 1.19 -17.06
N ALA A 216 10.44 1.43 -18.06
CA ALA A 216 10.08 2.12 -19.30
C ALA A 216 9.08 1.38 -20.20
N SER A 217 8.86 0.07 -20.00
CA SER A 217 7.79 -0.66 -20.71
C SER A 217 6.44 -0.56 -20.02
N ASN A 218 6.43 -0.12 -18.77
CA ASN A 218 5.24 -0.05 -17.92
C ASN A 218 4.71 1.39 -17.74
N ASP A 219 5.60 2.38 -17.83
CA ASP A 219 5.31 3.80 -18.00
C ASP A 219 4.94 4.08 -19.48
N LEU A 220 3.65 4.28 -19.77
CA LEU A 220 3.17 4.48 -21.14
C LEU A 220 2.99 5.94 -21.52
N ASP A 221 2.79 6.83 -20.55
CA ASP A 221 2.69 8.26 -20.81
C ASP A 221 4.04 8.99 -20.70
N GLY A 222 5.07 8.30 -20.23
CA GLY A 222 6.45 8.77 -20.16
C GLY A 222 6.66 9.81 -19.07
N ASP A 223 5.81 9.80 -18.04
CA ASP A 223 5.87 10.76 -16.94
C ASP A 223 6.89 10.38 -15.85
N ASN A 224 7.61 9.26 -16.04
CA ASN A 224 8.52 8.62 -15.10
C ASN A 224 7.84 8.13 -13.80
N ILE A 225 6.54 7.90 -13.83
CA ILE A 225 5.76 7.41 -12.70
C ILE A 225 4.80 6.32 -13.18
N ILE A 226 4.93 5.10 -12.66
CA ILE A 226 3.94 4.07 -12.93
C ILE A 226 2.68 4.37 -12.12
N SER A 227 1.67 4.87 -12.81
CA SER A 227 0.37 5.17 -12.21
C SER A 227 -0.39 3.90 -11.85
N MET A 228 -1.37 4.04 -10.94
CA MET A 228 -2.28 2.94 -10.58
C MET A 228 -3.00 2.33 -11.80
N LYS A 229 -3.30 3.16 -12.80
CA LYS A 229 -4.01 2.71 -14.01
C LYS A 229 -3.11 1.80 -14.86
N GLU A 230 -1.85 2.18 -15.01
CA GLU A 230 -0.87 1.41 -15.76
C GLU A 230 -0.52 0.11 -15.05
N PHE A 231 -0.33 0.18 -13.73
CA PHE A 231 -0.08 -0.98 -12.91
C PHE A 231 -1.24 -1.99 -12.95
N LYS A 232 -2.50 -1.52 -12.83
CA LYS A 232 -3.68 -2.38 -12.97
C LYS A 232 -3.73 -3.08 -14.33
N ARG A 233 -3.44 -2.36 -15.42
CA ARG A 233 -3.40 -2.95 -16.77
C ARG A 233 -2.37 -4.07 -16.84
N VAL A 234 -1.17 -3.85 -16.32
CA VAL A 234 -0.10 -4.86 -16.31
C VAL A 234 -0.55 -6.11 -15.54
N ILE A 235 -1.16 -5.95 -14.36
CA ILE A 235 -1.69 -7.10 -13.59
C ILE A 235 -2.76 -7.86 -14.39
N ILE A 236 -3.66 -7.16 -15.07
CA ILE A 236 -4.72 -7.78 -15.87
C ILE A 236 -4.13 -8.56 -17.04
N GLU A 237 -3.22 -7.95 -17.80
CA GLU A 237 -2.53 -8.61 -18.92
C GLU A 237 -1.77 -9.86 -18.46
N SER A 238 -1.10 -9.78 -17.30
CA SER A 238 -0.41 -10.92 -16.70
C SER A 238 -1.38 -12.04 -16.31
N ALA A 239 -2.53 -11.69 -15.72
CA ALA A 239 -3.55 -12.64 -15.28
C ALA A 239 -4.27 -13.36 -16.45
N GLU A 240 -4.52 -12.65 -17.55
CA GLU A 240 -5.16 -13.21 -18.75
C GLU A 240 -4.32 -14.32 -19.41
N ILE A 241 -2.99 -14.12 -19.45
CA ILE A 241 -2.04 -15.11 -19.97
C ILE A 241 -2.00 -16.35 -19.07
N ILE A 242 -2.00 -16.16 -17.74
CA ILE A 242 -1.99 -17.26 -16.76
C ILE A 242 -3.24 -18.12 -16.90
N CYS A 243 -4.42 -17.53 -17.18
CA CYS A 243 -5.66 -18.28 -17.31
C CYS A 243 -5.81 -19.05 -18.62
N GLY A 244 -5.08 -18.70 -19.69
CA GLY A 244 -5.26 -19.30 -21.02
C GLY A 244 -6.67 -19.09 -21.60
N ALA A 245 -7.45 -18.20 -20.97
CA ALA A 245 -8.83 -17.91 -21.32
C ALA A 245 -9.06 -16.43 -21.11
N ARG A 246 -9.37 -15.75 -22.22
CA ARG A 246 -10.16 -14.53 -22.23
C ARG A 246 -11.57 -14.91 -21.73
N ASP A 247 -11.70 -15.11 -20.44
CA ASP A 247 -12.99 -15.39 -19.81
C ASP A 247 -13.63 -14.02 -19.54
N ASP A 248 -14.67 -13.69 -20.31
CA ASP A 248 -15.33 -12.39 -20.27
C ASP A 248 -15.94 -12.05 -18.89
N ARG A 249 -15.95 -13.01 -17.96
CA ARG A 249 -16.33 -12.80 -16.55
C ARG A 249 -15.34 -11.93 -15.77
N TYR A 250 -14.08 -11.81 -16.20
CA TYR A 250 -13.10 -10.96 -15.52
C TYR A 250 -13.30 -9.45 -15.80
N ASN A 251 -14.06 -9.10 -16.84
CA ASN A 251 -14.39 -7.71 -17.17
C ASN A 251 -15.60 -7.17 -16.39
N LEU A 252 -16.39 -8.03 -15.74
CA LEU A 252 -17.66 -7.65 -15.11
C LEU A 252 -17.54 -7.20 -13.65
N GLU A 253 -16.43 -7.50 -12.97
CA GLU A 253 -16.21 -7.08 -11.57
C GLU A 253 -15.33 -5.80 -11.44
N MET A 254 -15.01 -5.15 -12.57
CA MET A 254 -14.24 -3.89 -12.56
C MET A 254 -15.03 -2.64 -12.94
N THR A 255 -16.35 -2.73 -13.08
CA THR A 255 -17.23 -1.56 -12.95
C THR A 255 -17.41 -1.24 -11.47
N GLU A 256 -16.49 -0.41 -10.97
CA GLU A 256 -16.56 0.58 -9.86
C GLU A 256 -17.51 0.36 -8.66
N PRO A 257 -17.10 0.75 -7.42
CA PRO A 257 -18.01 1.45 -6.52
C PRO A 257 -18.26 2.89 -6.98
#